data_AF-A0A914CPK2-F1
#
_entry.id   AF-A0A914CPK2-F1
#
_cell.length_a   1.000
_cell.length_b   1.000
_cell.length_c   1.000
_cell.angle_alpha   90.00
_cell.angle_beta   90.00
_cell.angle_gamma   90.00
#
_symmetry.space_group_name_H-M   'P 1'
#
loop_
_entity.id
_entity.type
_entity.pdbx_description
1 polymer ?
#
loop_
_entity_poly.entity_id
_entity_poly.type
_entity_poly.pdbx_seq_one_letter_code
_entity_poly.pdbx_strand_id
1 'polypeptide(L)'
;MKEAANEDYKVYDTIEALFIRPLKAGVRPVDDCSLVSPVDGKVIQFGELIDKIEQVKGHDYEFEEFLGPINPNHKAGNKLYQVVIFLRPTDYHCFHSPADWEAHTKIEHAGHMLPFKIHKFVPHWFAINARVCLIGKWKYGFFSMSPVAATTVGDIVLDPGREESAASVREKTHKYTIYDQKFKYKHGDKVGEFHAGSICVLIFEAPPHLKFCIKPGQLIHYGNRLLATEP
;
A
#
# COMPACT_ATOMS: atom_id res chain seq x y z
N MET A 1 -3.80 13.98 -17.52
CA MET A 1 -4.01 15.35 -17.00
C MET A 1 -5.46 15.76 -16.85
N LYS A 2 -6.42 15.32 -17.68
CA LYS A 2 -7.84 15.75 -17.58
C LYS A 2 -8.51 15.63 -16.22
N GLU A 3 -8.09 14.68 -15.39
CA GLU A 3 -8.62 14.47 -14.04
C GLU A 3 -7.88 15.26 -12.95
N ALA A 4 -6.74 15.87 -13.28
CA ALA A 4 -5.98 16.69 -12.34
C ALA A 4 -6.71 18.01 -12.09
N ALA A 5 -6.65 18.52 -10.87
CA ALA A 5 -7.23 19.81 -10.50
C ALA A 5 -6.68 20.95 -11.38
N ASN A 6 -5.40 20.87 -11.76
CA ASN A 6 -4.82 21.68 -12.82
C ASN A 6 -4.38 20.78 -13.98
N GLU A 7 -4.96 20.99 -15.16
CA GLU A 7 -4.66 20.18 -16.34
C GLU A 7 -3.35 20.57 -17.03
N ASP A 8 -2.85 21.79 -16.83
CA ASP A 8 -1.56 22.21 -17.38
C ASP A 8 -0.42 21.64 -16.53
N TYR A 9 0.33 20.70 -17.10
CA TYR A 9 1.44 20.06 -16.39
C TYR A 9 2.59 21.04 -16.07
N LYS A 10 2.66 22.20 -16.73
CA LYS A 10 3.73 23.20 -16.52
C LYS A 10 3.63 23.92 -15.19
N VAL A 11 2.52 23.79 -14.47
CA VAL A 11 2.34 24.38 -13.13
C VAL A 11 3.00 23.56 -12.02
N TYR A 12 3.45 22.34 -12.33
CA TYR A 12 4.13 21.48 -11.38
C TYR A 12 5.64 21.66 -11.57
N ASP A 13 6.29 22.28 -10.59
CA ASP A 13 7.73 22.63 -10.66
C ASP A 13 8.65 21.39 -10.70
N THR A 14 8.16 20.24 -10.24
CA THR A 14 8.92 18.99 -10.20
C THR A 14 8.09 17.79 -10.67
N ILE A 15 8.77 16.68 -11.02
CA ILE A 15 8.10 15.43 -11.41
C ILE A 15 7.34 14.83 -10.21
N GLU A 16 7.91 14.94 -9.02
CA GLU A 16 7.28 14.51 -7.77
C GLU A 16 5.95 15.25 -7.57
N ALA A 17 5.94 16.58 -7.74
CA ALA A 17 4.73 17.40 -7.65
C ALA A 17 3.66 16.98 -8.69
N LEU A 18 4.09 16.57 -9.89
CA LEU A 18 3.19 16.04 -10.92
C LEU A 18 2.64 14.64 -10.56
N PHE A 19 3.41 13.80 -9.89
CA PHE A 19 2.98 12.47 -9.44
C PHE A 19 1.92 12.56 -8.34
N ILE A 20 2.08 13.48 -7.40
CA ILE A 20 1.15 13.73 -6.27
C ILE A 20 0.06 14.77 -6.59
N ARG A 21 -0.07 15.15 -7.87
CA ARG A 21 -1.00 16.19 -8.32
C ARG A 21 -2.39 16.04 -7.69
N PRO A 22 -3.01 17.13 -7.20
CA PRO A 22 -4.39 17.08 -6.74
C PRO A 22 -5.33 16.65 -7.86
N LEU A 23 -6.33 15.85 -7.53
CA LEU A 23 -7.38 15.44 -8.46
C LEU A 23 -8.60 16.36 -8.34
N LYS A 24 -9.37 16.49 -9.43
CA LYS A 24 -10.66 17.19 -9.40
C LYS A 24 -11.62 16.51 -8.42
N ALA A 25 -12.48 17.30 -7.78
CA ALA A 25 -13.52 16.75 -6.91
C ALA A 25 -14.42 15.77 -7.69
N GLY A 26 -14.76 14.64 -7.08
CA GLY A 26 -15.69 13.64 -7.64
C GLY A 26 -15.11 12.68 -8.68
N VAL A 27 -13.85 12.82 -9.12
CA VAL A 27 -13.25 11.89 -10.12
C VAL A 27 -12.77 10.57 -9.51
N ARG A 28 -12.78 10.48 -8.17
CA ARG A 28 -12.49 9.27 -7.39
C ARG A 28 -13.59 9.02 -6.37
N PRO A 29 -14.80 8.62 -6.82
CA PRO A 29 -15.84 8.19 -5.90
C PRO A 29 -15.37 6.93 -5.17
N VAL A 30 -15.58 6.88 -3.86
CA VAL A 30 -15.22 5.75 -3.02
C VAL A 30 -16.46 4.87 -2.87
N ASP A 31 -16.34 3.59 -3.27
CA ASP A 31 -17.45 2.62 -3.23
C ASP A 31 -17.78 2.24 -1.78
N ASP A 32 -19.05 2.10 -1.43
CA ASP A 32 -19.50 1.77 -0.05
C ASP A 32 -19.19 0.32 0.41
N CYS A 33 -18.24 -0.35 -0.22
CA CYS A 33 -17.77 -1.66 0.23
C CYS A 33 -16.73 -1.52 1.36
N SER A 34 -16.61 -2.56 2.19
CA SER A 34 -15.69 -2.57 3.33
C SER A 34 -14.21 -2.55 2.98
N LEU A 35 -13.86 -2.85 1.72
CA LEU A 35 -12.48 -2.84 1.26
C LEU A 35 -12.40 -2.36 -0.19
N VAL A 36 -11.85 -1.16 -0.36
CA VAL A 36 -11.60 -0.52 -1.66
C VAL A 36 -10.12 -0.50 -1.99
N SER A 37 -9.82 -0.19 -3.26
CA SER A 37 -8.45 0.07 -3.69
C SER A 37 -7.89 1.27 -2.93
N PRO A 38 -6.71 1.14 -2.29
CA PRO A 38 -6.05 2.27 -1.64
C PRO A 38 -5.40 3.22 -2.64
N VAL A 39 -5.23 2.81 -3.91
CA VAL A 39 -4.39 3.50 -4.90
C VAL A 39 -4.98 3.39 -6.30
N ASP A 40 -4.58 4.32 -7.19
CA ASP A 40 -4.70 4.15 -8.64
C ASP A 40 -3.59 3.22 -9.12
N GLY A 41 -3.91 2.13 -9.81
CA GLY A 41 -2.86 1.24 -10.30
C GLY A 41 -3.34 0.00 -11.03
N LYS A 42 -2.42 -0.95 -11.14
CA LYS A 42 -2.63 -2.28 -11.74
C LYS A 42 -2.58 -3.34 -10.66
N VAL A 43 -3.63 -4.14 -10.56
CA VAL A 43 -3.67 -5.32 -9.68
C VAL A 43 -2.58 -6.29 -10.14
N ILE A 44 -1.69 -6.66 -9.24
CA ILE A 44 -0.63 -7.65 -9.50
C ILE A 44 -1.08 -9.01 -9.01
N GLN A 45 -1.48 -9.10 -7.74
CA GLN A 45 -1.85 -10.33 -7.08
C GLN A 45 -2.88 -10.04 -5.98
N PHE A 46 -3.76 -11.00 -5.73
CA PHE A 46 -4.65 -10.98 -4.58
C PHE A 46 -5.08 -12.42 -4.25
N GLY A 47 -5.59 -12.62 -3.04
CA GLY A 47 -6.16 -13.90 -2.63
C GLY A 47 -5.85 -14.24 -1.18
N GLU A 48 -6.22 -15.45 -0.77
CA GLU A 48 -5.85 -16.00 0.54
C GLU A 48 -4.33 -16.14 0.62
N LEU A 49 -3.77 -15.69 1.74
CA LEU A 49 -2.37 -15.79 2.07
C LEU A 49 -2.16 -17.13 2.78
N ILE A 50 -1.88 -18.17 2.00
CA ILE A 50 -1.51 -19.48 2.51
C ILE A 50 0.01 -19.49 2.65
N ASP A 51 0.46 -19.39 3.89
CA ASP A 51 1.86 -19.44 4.34
C ASP A 51 2.76 -18.24 3.98
N LYS A 52 2.73 -17.67 2.75
CA LYS A 52 3.76 -16.71 2.26
C LYS A 52 3.26 -15.62 1.32
N ILE A 53 3.89 -14.44 1.39
CA ILE A 53 3.45 -13.16 0.76
C ILE A 53 3.59 -13.12 -0.77
N GLU A 54 4.34 -14.02 -1.41
CA GLU A 54 4.42 -14.06 -2.87
C GLU A 54 4.19 -15.46 -3.45
N GLN A 55 3.54 -15.51 -4.61
CA GLN A 55 3.61 -16.65 -5.53
C GLN A 55 4.15 -16.19 -6.89
N VAL A 56 5.20 -15.37 -6.88
CA VAL A 56 5.97 -15.08 -8.09
C VAL A 56 7.01 -16.20 -8.23
N LYS A 57 6.63 -17.28 -8.94
CA LYS A 57 7.50 -18.36 -9.44
C LYS A 57 8.86 -18.52 -8.70
N GLY A 58 8.83 -19.15 -7.52
CA GLY A 58 10.02 -19.76 -6.92
C GLY A 58 10.68 -19.02 -5.75
N HIS A 59 10.13 -17.91 -5.28
CA HIS A 59 10.63 -17.23 -4.08
C HIS A 59 9.52 -17.02 -3.04
N ASP A 60 9.84 -17.46 -1.85
CA ASP A 60 8.99 -17.66 -0.71
C ASP A 60 9.51 -16.74 0.41
N TYR A 61 8.68 -15.86 0.98
CA TYR A 61 9.08 -15.00 2.11
C TYR A 61 8.23 -15.23 3.33
N GLU A 62 8.88 -15.19 4.48
CA GLU A 62 8.20 -15.24 5.76
C GLU A 62 7.47 -13.92 6.01
N PHE A 63 6.29 -14.03 6.61
CA PHE A 63 5.46 -12.90 7.03
C PHE A 63 6.26 -11.87 7.84
N GLU A 64 7.15 -12.35 8.71
CA GLU A 64 8.05 -11.55 9.54
C GLU A 64 9.15 -10.85 8.73
N GLU A 65 9.60 -11.44 7.61
CA GLU A 65 10.62 -10.84 6.75
C GLU A 65 10.09 -9.57 6.08
N PHE A 66 8.81 -9.57 5.67
CA PHE A 66 8.16 -8.42 5.06
C PHE A 66 7.68 -7.41 6.09
N LEU A 67 6.91 -7.81 7.12
CA LEU A 67 6.31 -6.85 8.05
C LEU A 67 7.26 -6.41 9.16
N GLY A 68 8.27 -7.21 9.48
CA GLY A 68 9.10 -7.04 10.67
C GLY A 68 8.66 -7.96 11.81
N PRO A 69 9.20 -7.78 13.02
CA PRO A 69 9.03 -8.69 14.16
C PRO A 69 7.66 -8.52 14.84
N ILE A 70 6.58 -8.59 14.06
CA ILE A 70 5.21 -8.48 14.55
C ILE A 70 4.54 -9.83 14.39
N ASN A 71 4.05 -10.33 15.52
CA ASN A 71 3.17 -11.49 15.56
C ASN A 71 1.72 -11.01 15.66
N PRO A 72 0.95 -11.02 14.56
CA PRO A 72 -0.46 -10.67 14.61
C PRO A 72 -1.20 -11.72 15.44
N ASN A 73 -1.82 -11.28 16.54
CA ASN A 73 -2.68 -12.15 17.32
C ASN A 73 -3.94 -12.47 16.50
N HIS A 74 -3.92 -13.63 15.84
CA HIS A 74 -4.93 -14.02 14.88
C HIS A 74 -6.29 -14.24 15.52
N LYS A 75 -7.36 -13.73 14.89
CA LYS A 75 -8.71 -14.04 15.34
C LYS A 75 -9.08 -15.47 14.92
N ALA A 76 -9.47 -16.29 15.89
CA ALA A 76 -9.84 -17.69 15.63
C ALA A 76 -10.91 -17.80 14.52
N GLY A 77 -10.65 -18.65 13.53
CA GLY A 77 -11.54 -18.89 12.39
C GLY A 77 -11.34 -17.98 11.19
N ASN A 78 -10.59 -16.88 11.31
CA ASN A 78 -10.26 -16.03 10.19
C ASN A 78 -9.10 -16.59 9.36
N LYS A 79 -8.99 -16.08 8.13
CA LYS A 79 -7.88 -16.31 7.20
C LYS A 79 -7.17 -15.01 6.90
N LEU A 80 -5.89 -15.09 6.58
CA LEU A 80 -5.14 -13.95 6.04
C LEU A 80 -5.36 -13.85 4.54
N TYR A 81 -5.48 -12.63 4.05
CA TYR A 81 -5.61 -12.30 2.64
C TYR A 81 -4.60 -11.22 2.28
N GLN A 82 -4.28 -11.14 1.00
CA GLN A 82 -3.43 -10.09 0.46
C GLN A 82 -3.97 -9.47 -0.81
N VAL A 83 -3.58 -8.21 -1.05
CA VAL A 83 -3.79 -7.49 -2.31
C VAL A 83 -2.53 -6.68 -2.61
N VAL A 84 -1.95 -6.86 -3.79
CA VAL A 84 -0.75 -6.18 -4.26
C VAL A 84 -1.11 -5.36 -5.50
N ILE A 85 -0.93 -4.03 -5.41
CA ILE A 85 -1.26 -3.09 -6.50
C ILE A 85 -0.03 -2.26 -6.84
N PHE A 86 0.35 -2.27 -8.12
CA PHE A 86 1.45 -1.49 -8.65
C PHE A 86 0.91 -0.22 -9.31
N LEU A 87 1.35 0.95 -8.85
CA LEU A 87 1.03 2.23 -9.47
C LEU A 87 2.04 2.51 -10.59
N ARG A 88 1.52 2.81 -11.77
CA ARG A 88 2.31 3.15 -12.96
C ARG A 88 2.75 4.62 -12.87
N PRO A 89 3.79 5.03 -13.61
CA PRO A 89 4.24 6.42 -13.63
C PRO A 89 3.14 7.44 -13.94
N THR A 90 2.14 7.07 -14.74
CA THR A 90 1.02 7.95 -15.13
C THR A 90 -0.11 8.05 -14.10
N ASP A 91 -0.11 7.17 -13.11
CA ASP A 91 -1.20 7.08 -12.14
C ASP A 91 -1.14 8.24 -11.12
N TYR A 92 -2.11 8.29 -10.22
CA TYR A 92 -2.11 9.22 -9.08
C TYR A 92 -1.32 8.57 -7.93
N HIS A 93 -0.26 9.24 -7.46
CA HIS A 93 0.71 8.66 -6.50
C HIS A 93 0.43 9.03 -5.05
N CYS A 94 -0.83 9.21 -4.69
CA CYS A 94 -1.23 9.16 -3.28
C CYS A 94 -1.89 7.82 -2.97
N PHE A 95 -1.81 7.42 -1.71
CA PHE A 95 -2.49 6.25 -1.19
C PHE A 95 -3.42 6.62 -0.05
N HIS A 96 -4.54 5.94 -0.03
CA HIS A 96 -5.69 6.22 0.80
C HIS A 96 -6.06 4.99 1.60
N SER A 97 -6.81 5.21 2.66
CA SER A 97 -7.26 4.15 3.53
C SER A 97 -8.28 3.27 2.78
N PRO A 98 -8.01 1.96 2.65
CA PRO A 98 -8.91 1.05 1.94
C PRO A 98 -10.15 0.65 2.75
N ALA A 99 -10.14 0.90 4.07
CA ALA A 99 -11.16 0.50 5.01
C ALA A 99 -11.22 1.45 6.21
N ASP A 100 -12.18 1.23 7.10
CA ASP A 100 -12.13 1.77 8.47
C ASP A 100 -11.20 0.89 9.33
N TRP A 101 -10.13 1.48 9.86
CA TRP A 101 -9.15 0.76 10.68
C TRP A 101 -8.33 1.70 11.56
N GLU A 102 -7.65 1.12 12.54
CA GLU A 102 -6.71 1.82 13.40
C GLU A 102 -5.32 1.19 13.25
N ALA A 103 -4.35 1.96 12.75
CA ALA A 103 -2.95 1.60 12.79
C ALA A 103 -2.40 1.93 14.18
N HIS A 104 -1.66 1.00 14.79
CA HIS A 104 -1.02 1.18 16.10
C HIS A 104 0.50 1.19 16.00
N THR A 105 1.04 0.64 14.92
CA THR A 105 2.48 0.50 14.75
C THR A 105 2.86 0.94 13.35
N LYS A 106 3.89 1.77 13.25
CA LYS A 106 4.59 2.08 12.00
C LYS A 106 5.96 1.41 12.06
N ILE A 107 6.30 0.66 11.03
CA ILE A 107 7.64 0.09 10.86
C ILE A 107 8.24 0.62 9.57
N GLU A 108 9.37 1.28 9.68
CA GLU A 108 10.15 1.76 8.53
C GLU A 108 11.28 0.77 8.28
N HIS A 109 11.24 0.09 7.15
CA HIS A 109 12.27 -0.86 6.74
C HIS A 109 13.25 -0.14 5.80
N ALA A 110 14.51 -0.07 6.20
CA ALA A 110 15.57 0.43 5.34
C ALA A 110 15.84 -0.59 4.22
N GLY A 111 16.13 -0.11 3.00
CA GLY A 111 16.35 -0.99 1.87
C GLY A 111 16.69 -0.27 0.58
N HIS A 112 16.80 -1.04 -0.48
CA HIS A 112 17.01 -0.56 -1.84
C HIS A 112 15.75 0.11 -2.41
N MET A 113 15.89 0.77 -3.55
CA MET A 113 14.77 1.30 -4.34
C MET A 113 14.79 0.68 -5.72
N LEU A 114 14.83 -0.65 -5.78
CA LEU A 114 14.87 -1.37 -7.06
C LEU A 114 13.58 -1.11 -7.85
N PRO A 115 13.62 -0.99 -9.18
CA PRO A 115 12.41 -0.84 -9.98
C PRO A 115 11.50 -2.08 -9.88
N PHE A 116 10.18 -1.91 -9.83
CA PHE A 116 9.28 -3.06 -9.77
C PHE A 116 9.36 -3.98 -11.00
N LYS A 117 9.75 -3.48 -12.18
CA LYS A 117 9.80 -4.28 -13.42
C LYS A 117 10.70 -5.53 -13.31
N ILE A 118 11.66 -5.53 -12.39
CA ILE A 118 12.59 -6.64 -12.18
C ILE A 118 12.20 -7.58 -11.04
N HIS A 119 11.05 -7.37 -10.35
CA HIS A 119 10.63 -8.18 -9.19
C HIS A 119 10.64 -9.68 -9.46
N LYS A 120 10.32 -10.11 -10.68
CA LYS A 120 10.30 -11.53 -11.08
C LYS A 120 11.68 -12.19 -11.14
N PHE A 121 12.74 -11.39 -11.20
CA PHE A 121 14.12 -11.86 -11.34
C PHE A 121 14.95 -11.60 -10.09
N VAL A 122 14.39 -10.90 -9.12
CA VAL A 122 15.07 -10.50 -7.89
C VAL A 122 14.40 -11.21 -6.72
N PRO A 123 15.03 -12.26 -6.18
CA PRO A 123 14.58 -12.86 -4.94
C PRO A 123 14.50 -11.79 -3.85
N HIS A 124 13.49 -11.88 -3.00
CA HIS A 124 13.26 -10.99 -1.86
C HIS A 124 12.99 -9.53 -2.24
N TRP A 125 12.57 -9.23 -3.47
CA TRP A 125 12.37 -7.84 -3.95
C TRP A 125 11.56 -6.98 -2.96
N PHE A 126 10.46 -7.51 -2.42
CA PHE A 126 9.62 -6.80 -1.45
C PHE A 126 10.30 -6.58 -0.09
N ALA A 127 11.15 -7.51 0.34
CA ALA A 127 11.84 -7.46 1.62
C ALA A 127 13.12 -6.62 1.58
N ILE A 128 13.81 -6.58 0.43
CA ILE A 128 15.04 -5.81 0.24
C ILE A 128 14.77 -4.36 -0.15
N ASN A 129 13.58 -4.04 -0.66
CA ASN A 129 13.20 -2.66 -0.93
C ASN A 129 12.75 -1.93 0.33
N ALA A 130 13.11 -0.65 0.37
CA ALA A 130 12.65 0.33 1.34
C ALA A 130 11.11 0.36 1.36
N ARG A 131 10.53 0.37 2.56
CA ARG A 131 9.07 0.38 2.74
C ARG A 131 8.66 0.90 4.09
N VAL A 132 7.41 1.30 4.18
CA VAL A 132 6.73 1.60 5.44
C VAL A 132 5.63 0.57 5.62
N CYS A 133 5.53 -0.05 6.80
CA CYS A 133 4.44 -0.94 7.16
C CYS A 133 3.61 -0.27 8.25
N LEU A 134 2.37 0.08 7.93
CA LEU A 134 1.38 0.49 8.92
C LEU A 134 0.61 -0.76 9.35
N ILE A 135 0.58 -1.01 10.65
CA ILE A 135 0.06 -2.24 11.23
C ILE A 135 -0.95 -1.90 12.32
N GLY A 136 -2.09 -2.59 12.30
CA GLY A 136 -3.09 -2.45 13.35
C GLY A 136 -4.28 -3.36 13.10
N LYS A 137 -5.49 -2.81 13.25
CA LYS A 137 -6.72 -3.60 13.25
C LYS A 137 -7.87 -2.94 12.50
N TRP A 138 -8.62 -3.78 11.79
CA TRP A 138 -9.90 -3.44 11.16
C TRP A 138 -11.02 -4.34 11.73
N LYS A 139 -12.25 -4.25 11.21
CA LYS A 139 -13.43 -4.94 11.77
C LYS A 139 -13.28 -6.45 12.01
N TYR A 140 -12.42 -7.12 11.24
CA TYR A 140 -12.22 -8.56 11.37
C TYR A 140 -10.97 -8.97 12.15
N GLY A 141 -10.04 -8.08 12.46
CA GLY A 141 -8.80 -8.43 13.17
C GLY A 141 -7.61 -7.67 12.64
N PHE A 142 -6.50 -8.36 12.42
CA PHE A 142 -5.27 -7.78 11.89
C PHE A 142 -5.48 -7.11 10.52
N PHE A 143 -4.86 -5.95 10.35
CA PHE A 143 -4.79 -5.21 9.10
C PHE A 143 -3.42 -4.56 8.96
N SER A 144 -2.83 -4.64 7.77
CA SER A 144 -1.66 -3.87 7.42
C SER A 144 -1.80 -3.25 6.02
N MET A 145 -1.22 -2.05 5.90
CA MET A 145 -1.02 -1.37 4.64
C MET A 145 0.46 -1.01 4.54
N SER A 146 1.11 -1.50 3.49
CA SER A 146 2.54 -1.35 3.29
C SER A 146 2.85 -0.68 1.95
N PRO A 147 3.04 0.64 1.94
CA PRO A 147 3.69 1.35 0.85
C PRO A 147 5.15 0.88 0.68
N VAL A 148 5.50 0.40 -0.51
CA VAL A 148 6.84 -0.08 -0.86
C VAL A 148 7.45 0.83 -1.91
N ALA A 149 8.61 1.39 -1.59
CA ALA A 149 9.34 2.29 -2.49
C ALA A 149 9.95 1.50 -3.65
N ALA A 150 9.99 2.12 -4.81
CA ALA A 150 10.62 1.59 -6.00
C ALA A 150 11.13 2.77 -6.83
N THR A 151 12.29 2.63 -7.48
CA THR A 151 12.96 3.69 -8.25
C THR A 151 13.59 4.77 -7.35
N THR A 152 14.79 5.21 -7.71
CA THR A 152 15.76 5.96 -6.86
C THR A 152 15.35 7.38 -6.43
N VAL A 153 14.09 7.79 -6.61
CA VAL A 153 13.68 9.21 -6.58
C VAL A 153 12.51 9.48 -5.62
N GLY A 154 12.17 8.56 -4.71
CA GLY A 154 10.91 8.64 -3.97
C GLY A 154 11.02 8.37 -2.49
N ASP A 155 10.74 9.39 -1.67
CA ASP A 155 10.37 9.21 -0.27
C ASP A 155 8.90 8.73 -0.18
N ILE A 156 8.61 7.93 0.86
CA ILE A 156 7.23 7.63 1.28
C ILE A 156 6.89 8.66 2.36
N VAL A 157 5.91 9.51 2.09
CA VAL A 157 5.45 10.51 3.05
C VAL A 157 4.10 10.09 3.58
N LEU A 158 4.00 9.88 4.90
CA LEU A 158 2.71 9.69 5.57
C LEU A 158 2.13 11.05 5.95
N ASP A 159 0.80 11.18 5.96
CA ASP A 159 0.05 12.32 6.48
C ASP A 159 0.70 13.70 6.16
N PRO A 160 0.81 14.07 4.86
CA PRO A 160 1.44 15.31 4.41
C PRO A 160 0.60 16.50 4.89
N GLY A 161 0.92 16.99 6.09
CA GLY A 161 0.12 17.97 6.83
C GLY A 161 0.32 17.90 8.34
N ARG A 162 0.81 16.76 8.86
CA ARG A 162 1.35 16.65 10.22
C ARG A 162 2.88 16.66 10.15
N GLU A 163 3.50 17.68 10.75
CA GLU A 163 4.95 17.99 10.67
C GLU A 163 5.93 16.84 11.03
N GLU A 164 5.46 15.70 11.54
CA GLU A 164 6.30 14.60 12.06
C GLU A 164 6.46 13.37 11.13
N SER A 165 5.98 13.39 9.89
CA SER A 165 5.65 12.13 9.17
C SER A 165 6.44 11.84 7.88
N ALA A 166 7.47 12.61 7.55
CA ALA A 166 8.35 12.29 6.42
C ALA A 166 9.25 11.10 6.80
N ALA A 167 8.90 9.89 6.37
CA ALA A 167 9.76 8.73 6.49
C ALA A 167 10.89 8.85 5.45
N SER A 168 12.02 9.44 5.82
CA SER A 168 13.26 9.31 5.05
C SER A 168 13.80 7.91 5.27
N VAL A 169 13.59 7.03 4.29
CA VAL A 169 14.06 5.63 4.33
C VAL A 169 15.53 5.52 3.87
N ARG A 170 16.26 6.64 3.83
CA ARG A 170 17.70 6.66 3.47
C ARG A 170 18.52 5.86 4.49
N GLU A 171 19.61 5.25 4.00
CA GLU A 171 20.49 4.30 4.71
C GLU A 171 20.54 4.51 6.24
N LYS A 172 19.74 3.72 6.95
CA LYS A 172 19.80 3.63 8.42
C LYS A 172 20.74 2.49 8.78
N THR A 173 21.45 2.63 9.90
CA THR A 173 22.32 1.59 10.48
C THR A 173 21.56 0.34 10.95
N HIS A 174 20.23 0.43 11.05
CA HIS A 174 19.33 -0.64 11.51
C HIS A 174 18.45 -1.14 10.34
N LYS A 175 18.20 -2.46 10.29
CA LYS A 175 17.34 -3.12 9.29
C LYS A 175 15.93 -2.49 9.23
N TYR A 176 15.38 -2.11 10.37
CA TYR A 176 14.11 -1.40 10.49
C TYR A 176 14.07 -0.50 11.73
N THR A 177 13.12 0.42 11.78
CA THR A 177 12.78 1.24 12.95
C THR A 177 11.29 1.10 13.25
N ILE A 178 10.93 0.84 14.51
CA ILE A 178 9.56 0.64 14.97
C ILE A 178 9.10 1.87 15.75
N TYR A 179 7.89 2.33 15.46
CA TYR A 179 7.24 3.44 16.13
C TYR A 179 5.86 3.00 16.63
N ASP A 180 5.57 3.24 17.92
CA ASP A 180 4.21 3.15 18.46
C ASP A 180 3.47 4.45 18.12
N GLN A 181 2.66 4.41 17.07
CA GLN A 181 1.93 5.56 16.56
C GLN A 181 0.52 5.14 16.19
N LYS A 182 -0.46 5.82 16.80
CA LYS A 182 -1.86 5.52 16.62
C LYS A 182 -2.48 6.43 15.57
N PHE A 183 -2.87 5.86 14.45
CA PHE A 183 -3.62 6.54 13.40
C PHE A 183 -4.99 5.88 13.26
N LYS A 184 -6.04 6.70 13.28
CA LYS A 184 -7.40 6.26 12.98
C LYS A 184 -7.75 6.72 11.58
N TYR A 185 -8.04 5.77 10.70
CA TYR A 185 -8.42 6.06 9.33
C TYR A 185 -9.86 5.64 9.10
N LYS A 186 -10.60 6.54 8.46
CA LYS A 186 -11.83 6.22 7.75
C LYS A 186 -11.50 5.78 6.33
N HIS A 187 -12.32 4.89 5.83
CA HIS A 187 -12.38 4.54 4.43
C HIS A 187 -12.31 5.82 3.56
N GLY A 188 -11.37 5.87 2.61
CA GLY A 188 -11.17 7.02 1.72
C GLY A 188 -10.22 8.11 2.23
N ASP A 189 -9.88 8.12 3.51
CA ASP A 189 -8.93 9.08 4.07
C ASP A 189 -7.59 9.02 3.34
N LYS A 190 -6.98 10.16 3.06
CA LYS A 190 -5.62 10.20 2.51
C LYS A 190 -4.65 9.77 3.59
N VAL A 191 -3.80 8.78 3.29
CA VAL A 191 -2.82 8.25 4.25
C VAL A 191 -1.41 8.74 3.94
N GLY A 192 -1.07 8.87 2.65
CA GLY A 192 0.25 9.34 2.28
C GLY A 192 0.47 9.41 0.77
N GLU A 193 1.72 9.62 0.40
CA GLU A 193 2.16 9.89 -0.95
C GLU A 193 3.45 9.16 -1.29
N PHE A 194 3.58 8.76 -2.56
CA PHE A 194 4.82 8.27 -3.15
C PHE A 194 5.44 9.39 -3.98
N HIS A 195 6.66 9.81 -3.65
CA HIS A 195 7.36 10.81 -4.48
C HIS A 195 7.98 10.18 -5.75
N ALA A 196 8.26 8.87 -5.74
CA ALA A 196 8.50 8.08 -6.95
C ALA A 196 8.35 6.57 -6.66
N GLY A 197 7.43 5.90 -7.36
CA GLY A 197 7.32 4.44 -7.52
C GLY A 197 7.05 3.61 -6.24
N SER A 198 6.17 2.61 -6.29
CA SER A 198 4.75 2.83 -5.98
C SER A 198 4.05 1.49 -5.97
N ILE A 199 4.27 0.68 -4.94
CA ILE A 199 3.45 -0.52 -4.71
C ILE A 199 2.75 -0.36 -3.38
N CYS A 200 1.48 -0.69 -3.35
CA CYS A 200 0.74 -0.84 -2.11
C CYS A 200 0.43 -2.31 -1.90
N VAL A 201 0.89 -2.85 -0.77
CA VAL A 201 0.57 -4.20 -0.30
C VAL A 201 -0.40 -4.08 0.86
N LEU A 202 -1.57 -4.71 0.74
CA LEU A 202 -2.49 -4.93 1.84
C LEU A 202 -2.36 -6.35 2.33
N ILE A 203 -2.30 -6.55 3.64
CA ILE A 203 -2.41 -7.86 4.28
C ILE A 203 -3.41 -7.76 5.41
N PHE A 204 -4.42 -8.60 5.43
CA PHE A 204 -5.53 -8.44 6.36
C PHE A 204 -6.23 -9.75 6.69
N GLU A 205 -6.81 -9.82 7.88
CA GLU A 205 -7.64 -10.95 8.29
C GLU A 205 -9.09 -10.77 7.89
N ALA A 206 -9.73 -11.78 7.33
CA ALA A 206 -11.17 -11.79 7.09
C ALA A 206 -11.78 -13.17 7.38
N PRO A 207 -13.11 -13.28 7.46
CA PRO A 207 -13.80 -14.57 7.41
C PRO A 207 -13.39 -15.38 6.17
N PRO A 208 -13.47 -16.72 6.25
CA PRO A 208 -13.16 -17.58 5.10
C PRO A 208 -14.14 -17.31 3.94
N HIS A 209 -13.77 -17.76 2.74
CA HIS A 209 -14.57 -17.63 1.52
C HIS A 209 -14.79 -16.18 1.04
N LEU A 210 -13.89 -15.27 1.39
CA LEU A 210 -13.84 -13.93 0.84
C LEU A 210 -13.81 -13.96 -0.70
N LYS A 211 -14.72 -13.22 -1.35
CA LYS A 211 -14.81 -13.15 -2.82
C LYS A 211 -14.33 -11.80 -3.32
N PHE A 212 -13.28 -11.80 -4.13
CA PHE A 212 -12.80 -10.61 -4.82
C PHE A 212 -13.57 -10.39 -6.13
N CYS A 213 -13.79 -9.13 -6.52
CA CYS A 213 -14.34 -8.75 -7.82
C CYS A 213 -13.28 -8.15 -8.77
N ILE A 214 -12.00 -8.38 -8.48
CA ILE A 214 -10.85 -7.92 -9.26
C ILE A 214 -10.19 -9.07 -10.02
N LYS A 215 -9.33 -8.75 -10.99
CA LYS A 215 -8.53 -9.71 -11.77
C LYS A 215 -7.06 -9.30 -11.84
N PRO A 216 -6.11 -10.25 -11.89
CA PRO A 216 -4.71 -9.90 -12.14
C PRO A 216 -4.56 -9.11 -13.44
N GLY A 217 -3.84 -8.01 -13.37
CA GLY A 217 -3.61 -7.08 -14.45
C GLY A 217 -4.70 -6.04 -14.70
N GLN A 218 -5.82 -6.07 -13.96
CA GLN A 218 -6.86 -5.05 -14.02
C GLN A 218 -6.32 -3.69 -13.60
N LEU A 219 -6.70 -2.65 -14.34
CA LEU A 219 -6.49 -1.26 -13.93
C LEU A 219 -7.65 -0.84 -13.03
N ILE A 220 -7.31 -0.24 -11.90
CA ILE A 220 -8.25 0.23 -10.88
C ILE A 220 -7.85 1.61 -10.41
N HIS A 221 -8.83 2.37 -9.95
CA HIS A 221 -8.62 3.63 -9.26
C HIS A 221 -8.77 3.44 -7.76
N TYR A 222 -8.15 4.32 -6.98
CA TYR A 222 -8.46 4.49 -5.57
C TYR A 222 -9.97 4.62 -5.40
N GLY A 223 -10.51 3.92 -4.41
CA GLY A 223 -11.94 3.90 -4.09
C GLY A 223 -12.75 2.88 -4.87
N ASN A 224 -12.17 2.20 -5.86
CA ASN A 224 -12.85 1.08 -6.52
C ASN A 224 -12.96 -0.12 -5.59
N ARG A 225 -14.12 -0.78 -5.60
CA ARG A 225 -14.39 -2.01 -4.86
C ARG A 225 -13.41 -3.13 -5.16
N LEU A 226 -12.92 -3.81 -4.11
CA LEU A 226 -12.10 -5.02 -4.24
C LEU A 226 -12.91 -6.31 -4.00
N LEU A 227 -13.99 -6.24 -3.23
CA LEU A 227 -14.79 -7.40 -2.79
C LEU A 227 -16.11 -7.50 -3.56
N ALA A 228 -16.46 -8.68 -4.03
CA ALA A 228 -17.73 -8.93 -4.73
C ALA A 228 -18.93 -8.83 -3.78
N THR A 229 -18.77 -9.26 -2.54
CA THR A 229 -19.79 -9.24 -1.48
C THR A 229 -19.13 -8.87 -0.16
N GLU A 230 -19.91 -8.28 0.76
CA GLU A 230 -19.44 -8.12 2.14
C GLU A 230 -19.17 -9.49 2.76
N PRO A 231 -18.03 -9.65 3.47
CA PRO A 231 -17.68 -10.89 4.17
C PRO A 231 -18.41 -11.11 5.49
#